data_AF-A0AAV5J5D1-F1
#
_entry.id   AF-A0AAV5J5D1-F1
#
_cell.length_a   1.000
_cell.length_b   1.000
_cell.length_c   1.000
_cell.angle_alpha   90.00
_cell.angle_beta   90.00
_cell.angle_gamma   90.00
#
_symmetry.space_group_name_H-M   'P 1'
#
loop_
_entity.id
_entity.type
_entity.pdbx_description
1 polymer ?
#
loop_
_entity_poly.entity_id
_entity_poly.type
_entity_poly.pdbx_seq_one_letter_code
_entity_poly.pdbx_strand_id
1 'polypeptide(L)'
;MEVDGGGVCKKITIGVCVMEKKVLSAPMGQILDRLKAFGEFEIVHFGDQVILEDPVESWPICDCLIAFFSTGYPLEKAEAYAALRKPFLVNELEPQHLLHDRRKVYELLKMFGVPVPRYAHVNREVAHQDLDYFVEEEDYIEVHGNRFWKPFVEKPVDVVFFEA
;
A
#
# COMPACT_ATOMS: atom_id res chain seq x y z
N MET A 1 -23.97 -48.67 -14.64
CA MET A 1 -22.62 -48.45 -14.12
C MET A 1 -22.09 -47.23 -14.87
N GLU A 2 -22.55 -46.01 -14.53
CA GLU A 2 -22.01 -45.13 -13.44
C GLU A 2 -20.50 -44.90 -13.64
N VAL A 3 -19.99 -43.66 -13.79
CA VAL A 3 -20.13 -42.47 -12.92
C VAL A 3 -20.09 -41.19 -13.80
N ASP A 4 -21.11 -40.32 -13.84
CA ASP A 4 -21.35 -39.10 -13.04
C ASP A 4 -20.15 -38.13 -12.83
N GLY A 5 -20.43 -36.83 -12.91
CA GLY A 5 -19.50 -35.77 -12.49
C GLY A 5 -19.14 -34.73 -13.55
N GLY A 6 -20.13 -34.00 -14.07
CA GLY A 6 -19.92 -32.69 -14.69
C GLY A 6 -19.37 -31.70 -13.65
N GLY A 7 -18.08 -31.79 -13.35
CA GLY A 7 -17.40 -30.87 -12.46
C GLY A 7 -17.27 -29.52 -13.15
N VAL A 8 -18.20 -28.60 -12.86
CA VAL A 8 -17.93 -27.17 -13.07
C VAL A 8 -16.68 -26.87 -12.25
N CYS A 9 -15.53 -26.77 -12.91
CA CYS A 9 -14.29 -26.36 -12.26
C CYS A 9 -14.58 -24.97 -11.70
N LYS A 10 -14.77 -24.87 -10.37
CA LYS A 10 -15.03 -23.59 -9.71
C LYS A 10 -13.84 -22.69 -10.01
N LYS A 11 -14.09 -21.64 -10.79
CA LYS A 11 -13.07 -20.63 -11.07
C LYS A 11 -12.80 -19.88 -9.78
N ILE A 12 -11.53 -19.59 -9.53
CA ILE A 12 -11.11 -18.83 -8.36
C ILE A 12 -11.46 -17.37 -8.61
N THR A 13 -12.24 -16.76 -7.73
CA THR A 13 -12.65 -15.36 -7.84
C THR A 13 -11.58 -14.47 -7.22
N ILE A 14 -10.98 -13.59 -8.03
CA ILE A 14 -10.02 -12.57 -7.60
C ILE A 14 -10.77 -11.23 -7.49
N GLY A 15 -10.92 -10.74 -6.27
CA GLY A 15 -11.44 -9.41 -5.96
C GLY A 15 -10.34 -8.37 -6.05
N VAL A 16 -10.51 -7.38 -6.92
CA VAL A 16 -9.62 -6.22 -7.03
C VAL A 16 -10.30 -5.05 -6.31
N CYS A 17 -9.83 -4.75 -5.10
CA CYS A 17 -10.36 -3.71 -4.24
C CYS A 17 -9.36 -2.55 -4.15
N VAL A 18 -9.36 -1.71 -5.18
CA VAL A 18 -8.48 -0.54 -5.27
C VAL A 18 -9.25 0.60 -5.96
N MET A 19 -8.85 1.84 -5.71
CA MET A 19 -9.49 3.01 -6.32
C MET A 19 -9.46 2.92 -7.86
N GLU A 20 -10.52 3.38 -8.54
CA GLU A 20 -10.69 3.27 -9.99
C GLU A 20 -9.55 3.91 -10.78
N LYS A 21 -9.01 5.03 -10.29
CA LYS A 21 -7.81 5.67 -10.85
C LYS A 21 -6.64 4.69 -11.02
N LYS A 22 -6.51 3.70 -10.13
CA LYS A 22 -5.46 2.68 -10.17
C LYS A 22 -5.88 1.41 -10.92
N VAL A 23 -7.15 1.02 -10.87
CA VAL A 23 -7.69 -0.10 -11.68
C VAL A 23 -7.53 0.18 -13.17
N LEU A 24 -7.79 1.42 -13.60
CA LEU A 24 -7.73 1.85 -14.99
C LEU A 24 -6.30 2.11 -15.49
N SER A 25 -5.28 1.92 -14.65
CA SER A 25 -3.90 2.09 -15.07
C SER A 25 -3.50 1.02 -16.09
N ALA A 26 -2.81 1.43 -17.16
CA ALA A 26 -2.27 0.54 -18.19
C ALA A 26 -1.52 -0.69 -17.65
N PRO A 27 -0.64 -0.59 -16.62
CA PRO A 27 0.01 -1.77 -16.06
C PRO A 27 -0.96 -2.74 -15.38
N MET A 28 -1.94 -2.24 -14.64
CA MET A 28 -2.93 -3.09 -13.97
C MET A 28 -3.80 -3.82 -15.01
N GLY A 29 -4.27 -3.12 -16.03
CA GLY A 29 -5.03 -3.74 -17.14
C GLY A 29 -4.28 -4.90 -17.79
N GLN A 30 -2.99 -4.71 -18.11
CA GLN A 30 -2.17 -5.77 -18.70
C GLN A 30 -1.98 -6.99 -17.79
N ILE A 31 -1.85 -6.79 -16.48
CA ILE A 31 -1.72 -7.88 -15.50
C ILE A 31 -3.04 -8.65 -15.41
N LEU A 32 -4.17 -7.95 -15.31
CA LEU A 32 -5.48 -8.56 -15.19
C LEU A 32 -5.90 -9.30 -16.47
N ASP A 33 -5.58 -8.76 -17.65
CA ASP A 33 -5.84 -9.42 -18.93
C ASP A 33 -5.05 -10.72 -19.06
N ARG A 34 -3.79 -10.73 -18.62
CA ARG A 34 -2.97 -11.95 -18.57
C ARG A 34 -3.53 -12.96 -17.59
N LEU A 35 -4.00 -12.53 -16.42
CA LEU A 35 -4.65 -13.42 -15.44
C LEU A 35 -5.94 -14.04 -15.99
N LYS A 36 -6.77 -13.25 -16.68
CA LYS A 36 -7.98 -13.75 -17.36
C LYS A 36 -7.65 -14.76 -18.46
N ALA A 37 -6.53 -14.58 -19.17
CA ALA A 37 -6.11 -15.47 -20.25
C ALA A 37 -5.80 -16.91 -19.79
N PHE A 38 -5.48 -17.13 -18.50
CA PHE A 38 -5.33 -18.49 -17.95
C PHE A 38 -6.66 -19.27 -17.89
N GLY A 39 -7.82 -18.59 -17.92
CA GLY A 39 -9.14 -19.23 -17.94
C GLY A 39 -9.62 -19.83 -16.62
N GLU A 40 -8.74 -19.95 -15.62
CA GLU A 40 -8.99 -20.49 -14.28
C GLU A 40 -9.51 -19.45 -13.28
N PHE A 41 -9.31 -18.15 -13.57
CA PHE A 41 -9.64 -17.05 -12.67
C PHE A 41 -10.80 -16.20 -13.19
N GLU A 42 -11.65 -15.76 -12.27
CA GLU A 42 -12.69 -14.75 -12.52
C GLU A 42 -12.32 -13.48 -11.76
N ILE A 43 -12.26 -12.34 -12.45
CA ILE A 43 -11.82 -11.07 -11.84
C ILE A 43 -13.03 -10.18 -11.58
N VAL A 44 -13.23 -9.80 -10.32
CA VAL A 44 -14.31 -8.93 -9.87
C VAL A 44 -13.71 -7.62 -9.38
N HIS A 45 -14.12 -6.51 -9.97
CA HIS A 45 -13.69 -5.18 -9.57
C HIS A 45 -14.65 -4.59 -8.55
N PHE A 46 -14.12 -4.07 -7.45
CA PHE A 46 -14.93 -3.38 -6.46
C PHE A 46 -14.91 -1.90 -6.89
N GLY A 47 -16.06 -1.36 -7.27
CA GLY A 47 -16.15 0.03 -7.72
C GLY A 47 -15.93 1.01 -6.57
N ASP A 48 -15.56 2.25 -6.89
CA ASP A 48 -15.27 3.29 -5.88
C ASP A 48 -16.47 3.53 -4.96
N GLN A 49 -17.70 3.50 -5.52
CA GLN A 49 -18.93 3.63 -4.74
C GLN A 49 -19.08 2.53 -3.69
N VAL A 50 -18.80 1.27 -4.06
CA VAL A 50 -18.90 0.13 -3.14
C VAL A 50 -17.84 0.24 -2.04
N ILE A 51 -16.61 0.57 -2.42
CA ILE A 51 -15.49 0.67 -1.49
C ILE A 51 -15.72 1.83 -0.49
N LEU A 52 -16.21 2.97 -0.96
CA LEU A 52 -16.37 4.17 -0.14
C LEU A 52 -17.70 4.22 0.63
N GLU A 53 -18.82 4.00 -0.05
CA GLU A 53 -20.17 4.23 0.49
C GLU A 53 -20.77 2.96 1.12
N ASP A 54 -20.59 1.81 0.49
CA ASP A 54 -21.30 0.59 0.90
C ASP A 54 -20.66 -0.11 2.12
N PRO A 55 -21.46 -0.77 2.97
CA PRO A 55 -20.95 -1.57 4.08
C PRO A 55 -20.19 -2.82 3.58
N VAL A 56 -19.19 -3.28 4.34
CA VAL A 56 -18.28 -4.37 3.91
C VAL A 56 -19.00 -5.71 3.70
N GLU A 57 -20.17 -5.88 4.29
CA GLU A 57 -21.02 -7.06 4.17
C GLU A 57 -21.62 -7.20 2.77
N SER A 58 -21.89 -6.08 2.08
CA SER A 58 -22.48 -6.04 0.74
C SER A 58 -21.43 -6.09 -0.38
N TRP A 59 -20.15 -6.06 -0.03
CA TRP A 59 -19.07 -6.16 -1.01
C TRP A 59 -19.08 -7.52 -1.71
N PRO A 60 -18.63 -7.61 -2.98
CA PRO A 60 -18.57 -8.85 -3.71
C PRO A 60 -17.74 -9.91 -2.97
N ILE A 61 -18.14 -11.18 -3.07
CA ILE A 61 -17.39 -12.29 -2.46
C ILE A 61 -16.25 -12.68 -3.40
N CYS A 62 -15.05 -12.85 -2.85
CA CYS A 62 -13.89 -13.32 -3.58
C CYS A 62 -13.10 -14.37 -2.77
N ASP A 63 -12.39 -15.24 -3.48
CA ASP A 63 -11.48 -16.23 -2.87
C ASP A 63 -10.11 -15.60 -2.59
N CYS A 64 -9.70 -14.66 -3.43
CA CYS A 64 -8.44 -13.93 -3.34
C CYS A 64 -8.70 -12.44 -3.42
N LEU A 65 -8.06 -11.65 -2.55
CA LEU A 65 -8.18 -10.19 -2.53
C LEU A 65 -6.86 -9.53 -2.90
N ILE A 66 -6.90 -8.69 -3.93
CA ILE A 66 -5.84 -7.75 -4.28
C ILE A 66 -6.31 -6.37 -3.82
N ALA A 67 -5.70 -5.88 -2.75
CA ALA A 67 -5.94 -4.55 -2.22
C ALA A 67 -4.60 -3.88 -1.93
N PHE A 68 -4.52 -2.59 -2.23
CA PHE A 68 -3.38 -1.75 -1.84
C PHE A 68 -3.86 -0.33 -1.60
N PHE A 69 -3.25 0.31 -0.62
CA PHE A 69 -3.56 1.67 -0.24
C PHE A 69 -3.26 2.67 -1.37
N SER A 70 -4.10 3.69 -1.46
CA SER A 70 -3.89 4.92 -2.20
C SER A 70 -4.55 6.07 -1.48
N THR A 71 -4.17 7.30 -1.80
CA THR A 71 -4.83 8.50 -1.28
C THR A 71 -6.35 8.39 -1.42
N GLY A 72 -7.07 8.47 -0.29
CA GLY A 72 -8.53 8.34 -0.23
C GLY A 72 -9.10 6.92 -0.10
N TYR A 73 -8.26 5.88 -0.11
CA TYR A 73 -8.72 4.49 0.05
C TYR A 73 -9.04 4.16 1.52
N PRO A 74 -10.21 3.56 1.82
CA PRO A 74 -10.61 3.22 3.18
C PRO A 74 -9.99 1.89 3.62
N LEU A 75 -8.72 1.94 4.06
CA LEU A 75 -7.96 0.76 4.50
C LEU A 75 -8.67 -0.02 5.62
N GLU A 76 -9.24 0.69 6.60
CA GLU A 76 -9.99 0.07 7.71
C GLU A 76 -11.19 -0.77 7.22
N LYS A 77 -11.89 -0.32 6.17
CA LYS A 77 -13.00 -1.10 5.57
C LYS A 77 -12.47 -2.35 4.87
N ALA A 78 -11.34 -2.25 4.18
CA ALA A 78 -10.71 -3.39 3.54
C ALA A 78 -10.26 -4.45 4.57
N GLU A 79 -9.72 -4.02 5.70
CA GLU A 79 -9.36 -4.89 6.82
C GLU A 79 -10.59 -5.56 7.44
N ALA A 80 -11.68 -4.80 7.66
CA ALA A 80 -12.94 -5.34 8.16
C ALA A 80 -13.54 -6.38 7.19
N TYR A 81 -13.49 -6.12 5.88
CA TYR A 81 -13.87 -7.09 4.85
C TYR A 81 -13.00 -8.35 4.90
N ALA A 82 -11.68 -8.20 5.00
CA ALA A 82 -10.74 -9.31 5.10
C ALA A 82 -10.98 -10.16 6.36
N ALA A 83 -11.27 -9.53 7.50
CA ALA A 83 -11.61 -10.22 8.73
C ALA A 83 -12.95 -10.98 8.64
N LEU A 84 -13.94 -10.40 7.97
CA LEU A 84 -15.28 -10.97 7.79
C LEU A 84 -15.28 -12.15 6.82
N ARG A 85 -14.68 -11.98 5.65
CA ARG A 85 -14.75 -12.93 4.52
C ARG A 85 -13.55 -13.86 4.43
N LYS A 86 -12.42 -13.51 5.07
CA LYS A 86 -11.17 -14.28 5.11
C LYS A 86 -10.68 -14.74 3.71
N PRO A 87 -10.65 -13.86 2.70
CA PRO A 87 -10.05 -14.20 1.41
C PRO A 87 -8.53 -14.39 1.56
N PHE A 88 -7.91 -15.04 0.59
CA PHE A 88 -6.45 -15.04 0.46
C PHE A 88 -5.97 -13.64 0.10
N LEU A 89 -5.21 -13.01 1.00
CA LEU A 89 -4.64 -11.68 0.78
C LEU A 89 -3.36 -11.79 -0.04
N VAL A 90 -3.33 -11.20 -1.23
CA VAL A 90 -2.09 -11.11 -2.02
C VAL A 90 -1.12 -10.12 -1.38
N ASN A 91 -1.66 -9.02 -0.86
CA ASN A 91 -0.94 -8.04 -0.07
C ASN A 91 -1.59 -7.95 1.30
N GLU A 92 -0.80 -8.12 2.36
CA GLU A 92 -1.25 -7.84 3.72
C GLU A 92 -1.68 -6.38 3.85
N LEU A 93 -2.79 -6.13 4.53
CA LEU A 93 -3.40 -4.80 4.66
C LEU A 93 -2.82 -4.02 5.83
N GLU A 94 -2.64 -4.66 6.99
CA GLU A 94 -2.15 -4.05 8.22
C GLU A 94 -0.77 -3.36 8.06
N PRO A 95 0.23 -3.96 7.39
CA PRO A 95 1.52 -3.30 7.18
C PRO A 95 1.43 -2.04 6.30
N GLN A 96 0.34 -1.85 5.55
CA GLN A 96 0.19 -0.68 4.68
C GLN A 96 0.02 0.60 5.50
N HIS A 97 -0.52 0.51 6.73
CA HIS A 97 -0.53 1.63 7.68
C HIS A 97 0.88 2.14 8.02
N LEU A 98 1.89 1.27 7.99
CA LEU A 98 3.28 1.65 8.27
C LEU A 98 3.94 2.36 7.09
N LEU A 99 3.45 2.14 5.86
CA LEU A 99 4.04 2.74 4.65
C LEU A 99 3.83 4.25 4.57
N HIS A 100 2.94 4.82 5.38
CA HIS A 100 2.68 6.25 5.45
C HIS A 100 3.80 7.05 6.12
N ASP A 101 4.50 6.44 7.08
CA ASP A 101 5.54 7.11 7.85
C ASP A 101 6.91 6.57 7.46
N ARG A 102 7.69 7.40 6.77
CA ARG A 102 9.04 7.05 6.32
C ARG A 102 9.93 6.61 7.49
N ARG A 103 9.72 7.16 8.69
CA ARG A 103 10.52 6.86 9.88
C ARG A 103 10.30 5.41 10.30
N LYS A 104 9.03 4.98 10.35
CA LYS A 104 8.65 3.60 10.67
C LYS A 104 9.18 2.61 9.63
N VAL A 105 9.14 2.97 8.34
CA VAL A 105 9.72 2.14 7.27
C VAL A 105 11.23 1.95 7.49
N TYR A 106 11.98 3.02 7.79
CA TYR A 106 13.43 2.93 8.01
C TYR A 106 13.79 2.17 9.29
N GLU A 107 12.99 2.31 10.35
CA GLU A 107 13.13 1.52 11.58
C GLU A 107 12.94 0.03 11.29
N LEU A 108 11.90 -0.34 10.55
CA LEU A 108 11.64 -1.73 10.16
C LEU A 108 12.76 -2.31 9.30
N LEU A 109 13.24 -1.55 8.30
CA LEU A 109 14.38 -1.94 7.47
C LEU A 109 15.63 -2.20 8.32
N LYS A 110 15.94 -1.30 9.27
CA LYS A 110 17.05 -1.48 10.22
C LYS A 110 16.88 -2.72 11.09
N MET A 111 15.67 -2.97 11.60
CA MET A 111 15.37 -4.15 12.41
C MET A 111 15.62 -5.45 11.65
N PHE A 112 15.31 -5.49 10.35
CA PHE A 112 15.60 -6.64 9.50
C PHE A 112 17.04 -6.68 8.97
N GLY A 113 17.92 -5.77 9.42
CA GLY A 113 19.31 -5.71 9.00
C GLY A 113 19.51 -5.25 7.55
N VAL A 114 18.49 -4.63 6.95
CA VAL A 114 18.60 -4.03 5.62
C VAL A 114 19.41 -2.74 5.74
N PRO A 115 20.53 -2.60 5.01
CA PRO A 115 21.34 -1.39 5.07
C PRO A 115 20.55 -0.21 4.51
N VAL A 116 20.42 0.85 5.32
CA VAL A 116 19.79 2.12 4.92
C VAL A 116 20.83 3.24 4.91
N PRO A 117 20.68 4.27 4.05
CA PRO A 117 21.55 5.44 4.08
C PRO A 117 21.57 6.08 5.46
N ARG A 118 22.67 6.72 5.86
CA ARG A 118 22.69 7.49 7.10
C ARG A 118 21.66 8.61 7.00
N TYR A 119 20.78 8.72 7.99
CA TYR A 119 19.70 9.72 8.05
C TYR A 119 19.57 10.30 9.45
N ALA A 120 18.96 11.48 9.53
CA ALA A 120 18.50 12.11 10.76
C ALA A 120 17.10 12.68 10.53
N HIS A 121 16.32 12.84 11.60
CA HIS A 121 14.98 13.43 11.53
C HIS A 121 15.01 14.84 12.09
N VAL A 122 14.32 15.75 11.41
CA VAL A 122 14.10 17.12 11.87
C VAL A 122 12.59 17.30 11.97
N ASN A 123 12.05 17.37 13.19
CA ASN A 123 10.63 17.57 13.41
C ASN A 123 10.41 19.06 13.72
N ARG A 124 9.68 19.76 12.85
CA ARG A 124 9.26 21.15 13.05
C ARG A 124 7.76 21.19 13.28
N GLU A 125 7.31 21.87 14.33
CA GLU A 125 5.88 22.10 14.61
C GLU A 125 5.32 23.22 13.74
N VAL A 126 6.15 24.21 13.43
CA VAL A 126 5.82 25.35 12.57
C VAL A 126 6.89 25.56 11.50
N ALA A 127 6.50 26.16 10.38
CA ALA A 127 7.43 26.49 9.31
C ALA A 127 8.56 27.39 9.83
N HIS A 128 9.80 27.08 9.45
CA HIS A 128 11.00 27.83 9.86
C HIS A 128 11.24 27.91 11.38
N GLN A 129 10.72 26.95 12.16
CA GLN A 129 11.06 26.85 13.58
C GLN A 129 12.58 26.70 13.75
N ASP A 130 13.15 27.58 14.58
CA ASP A 130 14.52 27.43 15.08
C ASP A 130 14.56 26.28 16.09
N LEU A 131 15.48 25.36 15.87
CA LEU A 131 15.62 24.14 16.67
C LEU A 131 17.05 24.08 17.20
N ASP A 132 17.22 23.96 18.51
CA ASP A 132 18.53 23.93 19.17
C ASP A 132 19.44 22.78 18.70
N TYR A 133 18.85 21.74 18.10
CA TYR A 133 19.52 20.55 17.61
C TYR A 133 19.73 20.53 16.09
N PHE A 134 19.33 21.59 15.38
CA PHE A 134 19.47 21.73 13.92
C PHE A 134 20.30 22.96 13.59
N VAL A 135 21.39 22.76 12.85
CA VAL A 135 22.24 23.85 12.33
C VAL A 135 22.37 23.68 10.83
N GLU A 136 22.16 24.77 10.08
CA GLU A 136 22.31 24.81 8.63
C GLU A 136 23.41 25.80 8.25
N GLU A 137 24.41 25.30 7.54
CA GLU A 137 25.58 26.04 7.06
C GLU A 137 25.66 25.94 5.52
N GLU A 138 26.59 26.69 4.92
CA GLU A 138 26.72 26.75 3.46
C GLU A 138 26.98 25.37 2.81
N ASP A 139 27.81 24.54 3.43
CA ASP A 139 28.24 23.25 2.86
C ASP A 139 27.70 22.01 3.59
N TYR A 140 27.02 22.18 4.73
CA TYR A 140 26.53 21.06 5.53
C TYR A 140 25.30 21.42 6.37
N ILE A 141 24.61 20.39 6.83
CA ILE A 141 23.64 20.48 7.93
C ILE A 141 24.10 19.62 9.10
N GLU A 142 23.73 19.98 10.32
CA GLU A 142 24.02 19.22 11.52
C GLU A 142 22.72 18.97 12.29
N VAL A 143 22.44 17.70 12.58
CA VAL A 143 21.20 17.28 13.27
C VAL A 143 21.57 16.39 14.45
N HIS A 144 21.27 16.83 15.68
CA HIS A 144 21.69 16.16 16.91
C HIS A 144 23.20 15.82 16.94
N GLY A 145 24.05 16.74 16.46
CA GLY A 145 25.50 16.54 16.37
C GLY A 145 25.95 15.65 15.19
N ASN A 146 25.04 15.12 14.37
CA ASN A 146 25.37 14.38 13.16
C ASN A 146 25.48 15.32 11.97
N ARG A 147 26.69 15.50 11.44
CA ARG A 147 26.97 16.38 10.31
C ARG A 147 26.81 15.70 8.95
N PHE A 148 26.02 16.27 8.05
CA PHE A 148 25.78 15.83 6.68
C PHE A 148 26.29 16.88 5.69
N TRP A 149 27.33 16.53 4.93
CA TRP A 149 27.89 17.38 3.88
C TRP A 149 27.06 17.31 2.62
N LYS A 150 27.00 18.42 1.88
CA LYS A 150 26.40 18.43 0.54
C LYS A 150 27.24 17.52 -0.41
N PRO A 151 26.59 16.77 -1.32
CA PRO A 151 25.15 16.68 -1.53
C PRO A 151 24.46 15.75 -0.51
N PHE A 152 23.37 16.22 0.10
CA PHE A 152 22.46 15.42 0.90
C PHE A 152 21.04 15.48 0.34
N VAL A 153 20.18 14.57 0.79
CA VAL A 153 18.78 14.48 0.34
C VAL A 153 17.85 14.78 1.50
N GLU A 154 17.02 15.80 1.34
CA GLU A 154 15.89 16.08 2.22
C GLU A 154 14.62 15.42 1.67
N LYS A 155 13.85 14.78 2.54
CA LYS A 155 12.56 14.17 2.17
C LYS A 155 11.53 14.46 3.25
N PRO A 156 10.26 14.73 2.87
CA PRO A 156 9.19 14.81 3.85
C PRO A 156 9.04 13.48 4.61
N VAL A 157 8.60 13.60 5.86
CA VAL A 157 8.30 12.47 6.75
C VAL A 157 7.15 11.65 6.18
N ASP A 158 6.11 12.35 5.71
CA ASP A 158 4.98 11.72 5.06
C ASP A 158 5.42 11.13 3.71
N VAL A 159 5.16 9.83 3.56
CA VAL A 159 5.30 9.16 2.28
C VAL A 159 4.08 9.53 1.46
N VAL A 160 4.20 10.61 0.70
CA VAL A 160 3.29 10.84 -0.43
C VAL A 160 3.62 9.75 -1.43
N PHE A 161 2.79 8.70 -1.49
CA PHE A 161 2.71 7.87 -2.67
C PHE A 161 2.37 8.83 -3.80
N PHE A 162 3.35 9.12 -4.67
CA PHE A 162 3.12 9.91 -5.86
C PHE A 162 1.87 9.38 -6.56
N GLU A 163 0.85 10.23 -6.73
CA GLU A 163 -0.17 10.00 -7.74
C GLU A 163 0.59 9.91 -9.06
N ALA A 164 0.65 8.70 -9.62
CA ALA A 164 1.12 8.44 -10.97
C ALA A 164 -0.06 8.51 -11.93
#